data_AF-A0A1G4KHH5-F1
#
_entry.id   AF-A0A1G4KHH5-F1
#
_cell.length_a   1.000
_cell.length_b   1.000
_cell.length_c   1.000
_cell.angle_alpha   90.00
_cell.angle_beta   90.00
_cell.angle_gamma   90.00
#
_symmetry.space_group_name_H-M   'P 1'
#
loop_
_entity.id
_entity.type
_entity.pdbx_description
1 polymer ?
#
loop_
_entity_poly.entity_id
_entity_poly.type
_entity_poly.pdbx_seq_one_letter_code
_entity_poly.pdbx_strand_id
1 'polypeptide(L)'
;MIHRQRLVSILAAISIVTLWFVFSSNKLSYSTSNDINPNTDTSSTQVDGAKAPKPVLGQEKIGNTKLESIMPSMPDQKAKEELGRASWKYFHTVLARFPDEPTTEEREKLSQFLQLYAELYPCGECSYHFVQMLKKWPPQTSSRITAAMWGCHMHNRVNEHLKKDEFDCSRILTDYDCGCGGEDGKIDETLKLNKVSLQKEGKQGG
;
A
#
# COMPACT_ATOMS: atom_id res chain seq x y z
N MET A 1 -56.39 18.01 21.34
CA MET A 1 -55.55 18.29 20.16
C MET A 1 -54.10 18.63 20.54
N ILE A 2 -53.87 19.53 21.51
CA ILE A 2 -52.53 19.98 21.98
C ILE A 2 -51.62 18.83 22.48
N HIS A 3 -52.18 17.84 23.18
CA HIS A 3 -51.40 16.73 23.74
C HIS A 3 -50.80 15.80 22.66
N ARG A 4 -51.50 15.61 21.53
CA ARG A 4 -51.04 14.79 20.41
C ARG A 4 -49.91 15.48 19.65
N GLN A 5 -50.00 16.79 19.47
CA GLN A 5 -48.94 17.59 18.84
C GLN A 5 -47.66 17.60 19.69
N ARG A 6 -47.78 17.76 21.02
CA ARG A 6 -46.63 17.66 21.94
C ARG A 6 -45.97 16.28 21.90
N LEU A 7 -46.76 15.22 21.81
CA LEU A 7 -46.24 13.84 21.76
C LEU A 7 -45.50 13.56 20.45
N VAL A 8 -46.02 14.06 19.32
CA VAL A 8 -45.35 13.98 18.01
C VAL A 8 -44.04 14.78 18.01
N SER A 9 -44.03 15.99 18.59
CA SER A 9 -42.80 16.80 18.67
C SER A 9 -41.72 16.15 19.55
N ILE A 10 -42.11 15.50 20.66
CA ILE A 10 -41.16 14.79 21.52
C ILE A 10 -40.56 13.57 20.77
N LEU A 11 -41.38 12.78 20.08
CA LEU A 11 -40.91 11.63 19.31
C LEU A 11 -39.98 12.05 18.16
N ALA A 12 -40.28 13.15 17.48
CA ALA A 12 -39.41 13.71 16.44
C ALA A 12 -38.06 14.17 17.03
N ALA A 13 -38.07 14.85 18.17
CA ALA A 13 -36.85 15.29 18.85
C ALA A 13 -35.98 14.10 19.30
N ILE A 14 -36.58 13.06 19.88
CA ILE A 14 -35.86 11.83 20.26
C ILE A 14 -35.24 11.16 19.02
N SER A 15 -35.99 11.07 17.92
CA SER A 15 -35.48 10.47 16.67
C SER A 15 -34.30 11.25 16.08
N ILE A 16 -34.34 12.59 16.15
CA ILE A 16 -33.23 13.43 15.68
C ILE A 16 -32.01 13.27 16.59
N VAL A 17 -32.20 13.21 17.92
CA VAL A 17 -31.10 13.00 18.88
C VAL A 17 -30.48 11.62 18.71
N THR A 18 -31.27 10.56 18.50
CA THR A 18 -30.74 9.21 18.28
C THR A 18 -30.01 9.12 16.93
N LEU A 19 -30.56 9.70 15.87
CA LEU A 19 -29.87 9.81 14.58
C LEU A 19 -28.55 10.58 14.72
N TRP A 20 -28.55 11.72 15.42
CA TRP A 20 -27.33 12.49 15.68
C TRP A 20 -26.32 11.67 16.47
N PHE A 21 -26.72 10.91 17.49
CA PHE A 21 -25.80 10.06 18.26
C PHE A 21 -25.23 8.92 17.41
N VAL A 22 -26.06 8.26 16.59
CA VAL A 22 -25.63 7.17 15.70
C VAL A 22 -24.67 7.68 14.62
N PHE A 23 -24.94 8.83 14.01
CA PHE A 23 -24.11 9.39 12.95
C PHE A 23 -22.91 10.20 13.46
N SER A 24 -22.95 10.75 14.69
CA SER A 24 -21.83 11.43 15.35
C SER A 24 -20.82 10.44 15.95
N SER A 25 -21.23 9.21 16.22
CA SER A 25 -20.35 8.15 16.73
C SER A 25 -19.39 7.59 15.68
N ASN A 26 -19.53 7.95 14.40
CA ASN A 26 -18.49 7.72 13.40
C ASN A 26 -17.37 8.74 13.57
N LYS A 27 -16.63 8.65 14.68
CA LYS A 27 -15.32 9.28 14.79
C LYS A 27 -14.36 8.57 13.84
N LEU A 28 -14.26 9.06 12.60
CA LEU A 28 -13.08 8.83 11.78
C LEU A 28 -11.94 9.64 12.43
N SER A 29 -11.32 9.06 13.44
CA SER A 29 -10.24 9.69 14.20
C SER A 29 -8.94 9.57 13.41
N TYR A 30 -8.65 10.55 12.56
CA TYR A 30 -7.26 10.86 12.24
C TYR A 30 -7.07 12.36 12.10
N SER A 31 -6.77 13.02 13.23
CA SER A 31 -5.88 14.17 13.27
C SER A 31 -5.34 14.30 14.70
N THR A 32 -4.09 13.89 14.87
CA THR A 32 -2.89 14.70 15.19
C THR A 32 -2.68 14.97 16.67
N SER A 33 -1.59 14.40 17.20
CA SER A 33 -0.57 15.14 17.93
C SER A 33 0.74 14.37 17.84
N ASN A 34 1.72 15.00 17.20
CA ASN A 34 3.13 14.72 17.44
C ASN A 34 3.37 14.89 18.94
N ASP A 35 3.98 13.90 19.58
CA ASP A 35 4.95 14.14 20.64
C ASP A 35 6.04 13.07 20.52
N ILE A 36 7.22 13.57 20.15
CA ILE A 36 8.50 12.88 20.21
C ILE A 36 8.89 12.79 21.69
N ASN A 37 9.23 11.60 22.19
CA ASN A 37 10.49 11.36 22.91
C ASN A 37 10.70 9.86 23.24
N PRO A 38 11.67 9.17 22.61
CA PRO A 38 12.24 7.95 23.17
C PRO A 38 13.68 8.21 23.61
N ASN A 39 13.86 8.81 24.78
CA ASN A 39 15.05 8.56 25.58
C ASN A 39 14.75 7.38 26.49
N THR A 40 15.14 6.17 26.08
CA THR A 40 15.44 5.09 27.02
C THR A 40 16.36 4.06 26.36
N ASP A 41 17.64 4.18 26.73
CA ASP A 41 18.61 3.12 26.96
C ASP A 41 18.90 2.07 25.88
N THR A 42 19.96 2.38 25.14
CA THR A 42 21.19 1.56 25.02
C THR A 42 21.18 0.26 25.82
N SER A 43 21.09 -0.87 25.13
CA SER A 43 21.86 -2.06 25.51
C SER A 43 22.30 -2.84 24.28
N SER A 44 23.62 -2.95 24.19
CA SER A 44 24.44 -3.64 23.22
C SER A 44 24.24 -5.15 23.22
N THR A 45 24.23 -5.78 22.04
CA THR A 45 24.93 -7.06 21.84
C THR A 45 25.36 -7.21 20.38
N GLN A 46 26.67 -7.26 20.15
CA GLN A 46 27.30 -7.70 18.90
C GLN A 46 27.30 -9.23 18.83
N VAL A 47 27.43 -9.81 17.62
CA VAL A 47 28.40 -10.88 17.25
C VAL A 47 28.01 -11.54 15.89
N ASP A 48 28.87 -11.28 14.90
CA ASP A 48 29.52 -12.14 13.89
C ASP A 48 28.75 -12.99 12.83
N GLY A 49 29.15 -12.81 11.57
CA GLY A 49 29.86 -13.89 10.86
C GLY A 49 29.21 -14.61 9.66
N ALA A 50 29.46 -14.07 8.46
CA ALA A 50 29.79 -14.74 7.17
C ALA A 50 29.05 -16.01 6.65
N LYS A 51 28.56 -15.97 5.40
CA LYS A 51 29.25 -16.46 4.17
C LYS A 51 28.25 -16.80 3.04
N ALA A 52 28.57 -16.36 1.81
CA ALA A 52 27.82 -16.65 0.57
C ALA A 52 28.25 -17.98 -0.09
N PRO A 53 27.37 -18.55 -0.94
CA PRO A 53 27.84 -19.01 -2.25
C PRO A 53 26.90 -18.67 -3.44
N LYS A 54 27.49 -18.47 -4.62
CA LYS A 54 26.87 -18.49 -5.97
C LYS A 54 27.10 -19.88 -6.61
N PRO A 55 26.81 -20.10 -7.92
CA PRO A 55 25.53 -20.08 -8.64
C PRO A 55 25.28 -21.42 -9.40
N VAL A 56 24.03 -21.86 -9.62
CA VAL A 56 23.74 -22.84 -10.69
C VAL A 56 22.37 -22.57 -11.32
N LEU A 57 22.38 -22.55 -12.66
CA LEU A 57 21.25 -22.43 -13.58
C LEU A 57 20.61 -23.81 -13.78
N GLY A 58 19.29 -23.94 -13.66
CA GLY A 58 18.58 -25.17 -14.06
C GLY A 58 17.14 -25.21 -13.58
N GLN A 59 16.19 -25.33 -14.52
CA GLN A 59 14.77 -25.51 -14.27
C GLN A 59 14.49 -26.81 -13.51
N GLU A 60 13.72 -26.76 -12.41
CA GLU A 60 13.10 -27.97 -11.85
C GLU A 60 11.62 -27.74 -11.47
N LYS A 61 10.83 -28.78 -11.72
CA LYS A 61 9.40 -28.88 -11.46
C LYS A 61 9.14 -28.69 -9.95
N ILE A 62 8.19 -27.83 -9.59
CA ILE A 62 7.82 -27.57 -8.19
C ILE A 62 7.06 -28.79 -7.64
N GLY A 63 7.81 -29.79 -7.18
CA GLY A 63 7.35 -30.85 -6.30
C GLY A 63 7.70 -30.48 -4.86
N ASN A 64 6.70 -30.30 -4.01
CA ASN A 64 6.78 -30.33 -2.54
C ASN A 64 7.90 -29.53 -1.84
N THR A 65 8.48 -28.50 -2.46
CA THR A 65 9.24 -27.48 -1.72
C THR A 65 8.23 -26.51 -1.13
N LYS A 66 8.05 -26.55 0.20
CA LYS A 66 7.23 -25.61 0.94
C LYS A 66 7.67 -24.19 0.55
N LEU A 67 6.80 -23.40 -0.10
CA LEU A 67 7.09 -21.99 -0.32
C LEU A 67 7.42 -21.37 1.04
N GLU A 68 8.60 -20.78 1.17
CA GLU A 68 9.02 -20.07 2.37
C GLU A 68 8.29 -18.72 2.44
N SER A 69 6.99 -18.79 2.71
CA SER A 69 6.12 -17.66 3.02
C SER A 69 5.50 -17.91 4.39
N ILE A 70 5.46 -16.87 5.22
CA ILE A 70 4.71 -16.90 6.49
C ILE A 70 3.20 -16.76 6.26
N MET A 71 2.80 -16.24 5.08
CA MET A 71 1.41 -16.08 4.68
C MET A 71 0.88 -17.37 4.05
N PRO A 72 -0.35 -17.80 4.39
CA PRO A 72 -0.98 -18.98 3.80
C PRO A 72 -1.35 -18.73 2.33
N SER A 73 -1.54 -19.81 1.57
CA SER A 73 -2.01 -19.72 0.19
C SER A 73 -3.43 -19.12 0.09
N MET A 74 -3.70 -18.40 -0.99
CA MET A 74 -4.99 -17.78 -1.27
C MET A 74 -5.63 -18.43 -2.50
N PRO A 75 -6.46 -19.48 -2.34
CA PRO A 75 -6.98 -20.24 -3.48
C PRO A 75 -8.13 -19.56 -4.24
N ASP A 76 -8.87 -18.64 -3.61
CA ASP A 76 -9.94 -17.90 -4.29
C ASP A 76 -9.34 -16.85 -5.23
N GLN A 77 -9.44 -17.12 -6.53
CA GLN A 77 -8.87 -16.28 -7.58
C GLN A 77 -9.53 -14.89 -7.66
N LYS A 78 -10.85 -14.80 -7.45
CA LYS A 78 -11.55 -13.52 -7.52
C LYS A 78 -11.17 -12.63 -6.34
N ALA A 79 -11.14 -13.20 -5.14
CA ALA A 79 -10.69 -12.48 -3.96
C ALA A 79 -9.22 -12.03 -4.09
N LYS A 80 -8.37 -12.85 -4.71
CA LYS A 80 -6.96 -12.53 -5.00
C LYS A 80 -6.83 -11.33 -5.93
N GLU A 81 -7.62 -11.28 -7.01
CA GLU A 81 -7.64 -10.14 -7.94
C GLU A 81 -8.19 -8.86 -7.28
N GLU A 82 -9.23 -8.97 -6.44
CA GLU A 82 -9.77 -7.82 -5.72
C GLU A 82 -8.75 -7.24 -4.73
N LEU A 83 -8.08 -8.11 -3.97
CA LEU A 83 -6.98 -7.76 -3.07
C LEU A 83 -5.81 -7.14 -3.86
N GLY A 84 -5.42 -7.76 -4.97
CA GLY A 84 -4.40 -7.30 -5.89
C GLY A 84 -4.58 -5.83 -6.28
N ARG A 85 -5.74 -5.51 -6.84
CA ARG A 85 -6.09 -4.16 -7.27
C ARG A 85 -6.08 -3.14 -6.13
N ALA A 86 -6.61 -3.51 -4.97
CA ALA A 86 -6.59 -2.63 -3.80
C ALA A 86 -5.15 -2.39 -3.31
N SER A 87 -4.32 -3.42 -3.37
CA SER A 87 -2.93 -3.40 -2.92
C SER A 87 -2.06 -2.57 -3.85
N TRP A 88 -2.18 -2.73 -5.17
CA TRP A 88 -1.47 -1.90 -6.15
C TRP A 88 -1.89 -0.44 -6.09
N LYS A 89 -3.19 -0.19 -5.91
CA LYS A 89 -3.68 1.18 -5.67
C LYS A 89 -2.95 1.83 -4.50
N TYR A 90 -2.91 1.17 -3.35
CA TYR A 90 -2.23 1.69 -2.17
C TYR A 90 -0.72 1.84 -2.41
N PHE A 91 -0.07 0.78 -2.90
CA PHE A 91 1.36 0.72 -3.17
C PHE A 91 1.84 1.88 -4.04
N HIS A 92 1.24 2.05 -5.23
CA HIS A 92 1.64 3.12 -6.14
C HIS A 92 1.32 4.51 -5.59
N THR A 93 0.25 4.64 -4.79
CA THR A 93 -0.07 5.90 -4.11
C THR A 93 1.00 6.25 -3.07
N VAL A 94 1.48 5.28 -2.27
CA VAL A 94 2.59 5.50 -1.32
C VAL A 94 3.84 5.98 -2.04
N LEU A 95 4.22 5.32 -3.14
CA LEU A 95 5.42 5.68 -3.91
C LEU A 95 5.29 7.05 -4.59
N ALA A 96 4.13 7.35 -5.16
CA ALA A 96 3.85 8.66 -5.75
C ALA A 96 3.83 9.80 -4.71
N ARG A 97 3.71 9.48 -3.41
CA ARG A 97 3.74 10.44 -2.29
C ARG A 97 5.05 10.49 -1.52
N PHE A 98 6.03 9.70 -1.90
CA PHE A 98 7.35 9.76 -1.31
C PHE A 98 8.00 11.15 -1.56
N PRO A 99 8.93 11.64 -0.72
CA PRO A 99 9.57 12.95 -0.95
C PRO A 99 10.39 12.98 -2.25
N ASP A 100 10.47 14.14 -2.88
CA ASP A 100 11.36 14.34 -4.03
C ASP A 100 12.84 14.27 -3.59
N GLU A 101 13.15 14.80 -2.41
CA GLU A 101 14.48 14.80 -1.78
C GLU A 101 14.45 14.12 -0.39
N PRO A 102 14.38 12.78 -0.33
CA PRO A 102 14.24 12.05 0.92
C PRO A 102 15.54 12.02 1.74
N THR A 103 15.41 12.18 3.05
CA THR A 103 16.48 11.94 4.02
C THR A 103 16.89 10.47 4.06
N THR A 104 18.10 10.16 4.55
CA THR A 104 18.56 8.76 4.72
C THR A 104 17.57 7.90 5.50
N GLU A 105 16.95 8.47 6.54
CA GLU A 105 15.97 7.76 7.36
C GLU A 105 14.68 7.45 6.58
N GLU A 106 14.16 8.39 5.78
CA GLU A 106 12.97 8.16 4.94
C GLU A 106 13.23 7.11 3.87
N ARG A 107 14.44 7.10 3.28
CA ARG A 107 14.87 6.09 2.31
C ARG A 107 14.89 4.69 2.93
N GLU A 108 15.39 4.59 4.16
CA GLU A 108 15.45 3.33 4.91
C GLU A 108 14.04 2.86 5.31
N LYS A 109 13.18 3.77 5.78
CA LYS A 109 11.77 3.47 6.08
C LYS A 109 11.03 2.92 4.86
N LEU A 110 11.21 3.53 3.68
CA LEU A 110 10.58 3.02 2.46
C LEU A 110 11.12 1.63 2.08
N SER A 111 12.43 1.41 2.20
CA SER A 111 13.04 0.11 1.94
C SER A 111 12.49 -0.99 2.87
N GLN A 112 12.39 -0.71 4.18
CA GLN A 112 11.84 -1.64 5.17
C GLN A 112 10.36 -1.88 4.96
N PHE A 113 9.58 -0.82 4.69
CA PHE A 113 8.17 -0.95 4.36
C PHE A 113 7.95 -1.90 3.17
N LEU A 114 8.74 -1.78 2.10
CA LEU A 114 8.61 -2.62 0.91
C LEU A 114 8.97 -4.09 1.17
N GLN A 115 9.98 -4.34 2.02
CA GLN A 115 10.33 -5.69 2.47
C GLN A 115 9.18 -6.31 3.28
N LEU A 116 8.69 -5.59 4.28
CA LEU A 116 7.58 -6.04 5.12
C LEU A 116 6.29 -6.21 4.32
N TYR A 117 6.01 -5.32 3.36
CA TYR A 117 4.89 -5.41 2.45
C TYR A 117 4.92 -6.71 1.65
N ALA A 118 6.10 -7.14 1.19
CA ALA A 118 6.25 -8.40 0.46
C ALA A 118 6.06 -9.62 1.36
N GLU A 119 6.69 -9.63 2.54
CA GLU A 119 6.61 -10.73 3.50
C GLU A 119 5.20 -10.93 4.07
N LEU A 120 4.45 -9.83 4.24
CA LEU A 120 3.11 -9.82 4.84
C LEU A 120 1.99 -9.74 3.80
N TYR A 121 2.28 -9.89 2.51
CA TYR A 121 1.25 -9.85 1.47
C TYR A 121 0.31 -11.07 1.63
N PRO A 122 -1.03 -10.89 1.77
CA PRO A 122 -1.94 -11.96 2.19
C PRO A 122 -2.33 -12.95 1.07
N CYS A 123 -1.32 -13.46 0.39
CA CYS A 123 -1.35 -14.55 -0.58
C CYS A 123 0.04 -15.19 -0.58
N GLY A 124 0.17 -16.42 -0.05
CA GLY A 124 1.47 -17.04 0.20
C GLY A 124 2.34 -17.22 -1.06
N GLU A 125 1.74 -17.64 -2.17
CA GLU A 125 2.44 -17.72 -3.45
C GLU A 125 2.82 -16.36 -4.03
N CYS A 126 1.98 -15.34 -3.83
CA CYS A 126 2.26 -13.96 -4.26
C CYS A 126 3.40 -13.36 -3.42
N SER A 127 3.34 -13.51 -2.09
CA SER A 127 4.36 -13.06 -1.14
C SER A 127 5.72 -13.67 -1.45
N TYR A 128 5.79 -15.00 -1.57
CA TYR A 128 7.03 -15.69 -1.91
C TYR A 128 7.66 -15.16 -3.20
N HIS A 129 6.87 -15.05 -4.27
CA HIS A 129 7.38 -14.52 -5.54
C HIS A 129 7.84 -13.07 -5.39
N PHE A 130 7.07 -12.22 -4.72
CA PHE A 130 7.41 -10.80 -4.55
C PHE A 130 8.68 -10.63 -3.70
N VAL A 131 8.87 -11.43 -2.64
CA VAL A 131 10.12 -11.49 -1.87
C VAL A 131 11.31 -11.87 -2.74
N GLN A 132 11.19 -12.87 -3.62
CA GLN A 132 12.28 -13.19 -4.56
C GLN A 132 12.53 -12.07 -5.57
N MET A 133 11.48 -11.38 -6.03
CA MET A 133 11.61 -10.22 -6.90
C MET A 133 12.40 -9.09 -6.23
N LEU A 134 12.15 -8.80 -4.95
CA LEU A 134 12.89 -7.78 -4.20
C LEU A 134 14.39 -8.09 -4.08
N LYS A 135 14.77 -9.37 -3.95
CA LYS A 135 16.18 -9.78 -3.96
C LYS A 135 16.87 -9.49 -5.30
N LYS A 136 16.14 -9.64 -6.41
CA LYS A 136 16.67 -9.44 -7.76
C LYS A 136 16.62 -7.99 -8.21
N TRP A 137 15.60 -7.25 -7.79
CA TRP A 137 15.35 -5.86 -8.16
C TRP A 137 15.04 -5.04 -6.91
N PRO A 138 16.08 -4.70 -6.12
CA PRO A 138 15.90 -4.05 -4.83
C PRO A 138 15.23 -2.68 -4.97
N PRO A 139 14.46 -2.25 -3.95
CA PRO A 139 13.83 -0.94 -3.90
C PRO A 139 14.77 0.21 -4.27
N GLN A 140 14.32 1.10 -5.15
CA GLN A 140 15.04 2.32 -5.50
C GLN A 140 14.39 3.51 -4.78
N THR A 141 15.05 3.98 -3.71
CA THR A 141 14.44 4.95 -2.77
C THR A 141 15.08 6.33 -2.85
N SER A 142 15.82 6.69 -3.91
CA SER A 142 16.56 7.96 -3.96
C SER A 142 15.69 9.20 -4.16
N SER A 143 14.47 9.07 -4.69
CA SER A 143 13.51 10.15 -4.88
C SER A 143 12.13 9.61 -5.19
N ARG A 144 11.09 10.46 -5.10
CA ARG A 144 9.70 10.14 -5.51
C ARG A 144 9.63 9.49 -6.89
N ILE A 145 10.19 10.13 -7.91
CA ILE A 145 10.14 9.62 -9.29
C ILE A 145 10.85 8.27 -9.40
N THR A 146 11.99 8.10 -8.73
CA THR A 146 12.75 6.85 -8.77
C THR A 146 11.95 5.71 -8.12
N ALA A 147 11.36 5.97 -6.96
CA ALA A 147 10.53 5.01 -6.23
C ALA A 147 9.28 4.62 -7.03
N ALA A 148 8.56 5.59 -7.58
CA ALA A 148 7.37 5.34 -8.39
C ALA A 148 7.69 4.57 -9.69
N MET A 149 8.76 4.93 -10.39
CA MET A 149 9.20 4.21 -11.60
C MET A 149 9.62 2.78 -11.28
N TRP A 150 10.37 2.57 -10.19
CA TRP A 150 10.70 1.22 -9.71
C TRP A 150 9.43 0.40 -9.43
N GLY A 151 8.46 0.99 -8.72
CA GLY A 151 7.18 0.35 -8.43
C GLY A 151 6.42 -0.05 -9.69
N CYS A 152 6.36 0.83 -10.68
CA CYS A 152 5.74 0.54 -11.98
C CYS A 152 6.41 -0.64 -12.68
N HIS A 153 7.74 -0.66 -12.75
CA HIS A 153 8.46 -1.77 -13.37
C HIS A 153 8.35 -3.08 -12.58
N MET A 154 8.18 -3.02 -11.26
CA MET A 154 7.88 -4.21 -10.45
C MET A 154 6.48 -4.74 -10.77
N HIS A 155 5.49 -3.86 -10.92
CA HIS A 155 4.13 -4.24 -11.33
C HIS A 155 4.14 -4.87 -12.74
N ASN A 156 4.88 -4.30 -13.70
CA ASN A 156 4.99 -4.86 -15.04
C ASN A 156 5.64 -6.25 -15.08
N ARG A 157 6.55 -6.57 -14.15
CA ARG A 157 7.10 -7.93 -14.02
C ARG A 157 6.06 -8.93 -13.52
N VAL A 158 5.16 -8.49 -12.63
CA VAL A 158 4.01 -9.30 -12.23
C VAL A 158 3.06 -9.47 -13.42
N ASN A 159 2.80 -8.41 -14.19
CA ASN A 159 2.00 -8.48 -15.41
C ASN A 159 2.60 -9.47 -16.42
N GLU A 160 3.91 -9.41 -16.68
CA GLU A 160 4.62 -10.35 -17.55
C GLU A 160 4.45 -11.80 -17.06
N HIS A 161 4.65 -12.05 -15.76
CA HIS A 161 4.46 -13.38 -15.15
C HIS A 161 3.02 -13.89 -15.32
N LEU A 162 2.04 -12.99 -15.19
CA LEU A 162 0.61 -13.28 -15.36
C LEU A 162 0.13 -13.17 -16.82
N LYS A 163 1.04 -12.92 -17.78
CA LYS A 163 0.77 -12.75 -19.22
C LYS A 163 -0.26 -11.65 -19.52
N LYS A 164 -0.11 -10.51 -18.85
CA LYS A 164 -0.89 -9.28 -19.04
C LYS A 164 -0.10 -8.26 -19.85
N ASP A 165 -0.81 -7.30 -20.42
CA ASP A 165 -0.20 -6.20 -21.17
C ASP A 165 0.70 -5.34 -20.27
N GLU A 166 1.74 -4.77 -20.87
CA GLU A 166 2.62 -3.84 -20.19
C GLU A 166 1.91 -2.50 -19.93
N PHE A 167 2.08 -1.95 -18.73
CA PHE A 167 1.63 -0.61 -18.40
C PHE A 167 2.71 0.43 -18.73
N ASP A 168 2.32 1.52 -19.41
CA ASP A 168 3.22 2.63 -19.71
C ASP A 168 3.55 3.45 -18.44
N CYS A 169 4.78 3.28 -17.95
CA CYS A 169 5.28 3.97 -16.76
C CYS A 169 5.52 5.48 -16.95
N SER A 170 5.48 6.02 -18.18
CA SER A 170 5.80 7.44 -18.45
C SER A 170 4.91 8.43 -17.68
N ARG A 171 3.73 7.98 -17.26
CA ARG A 171 2.73 8.78 -16.57
C ARG A 171 2.52 8.39 -15.12
N ILE A 172 3.38 7.54 -14.54
CA ILE A 172 3.12 6.89 -13.25
C ILE A 172 2.74 7.87 -12.13
N LEU A 173 3.46 9.00 -11.99
CA LEU A 173 3.15 10.01 -10.97
C LEU A 173 1.79 10.67 -11.19
N THR A 174 1.49 11.08 -12.42
CA THR A 174 0.19 11.71 -12.76
C THR A 174 -0.97 10.72 -12.71
N ASP A 175 -0.68 9.46 -12.98
CA ASP A 175 -1.67 8.42 -13.01
C ASP A 175 -2.04 7.99 -11.59
N TYR A 176 -1.12 8.10 -10.61
CA TYR A 176 -1.30 7.77 -9.20
C TYR A 176 -1.44 8.95 -8.22
N ASP A 177 -1.68 10.16 -8.73
CA ASP A 177 -1.97 11.30 -7.87
C ASP A 177 -3.25 11.06 -7.05
N CYS A 178 -3.13 11.15 -5.72
CA CYS A 178 -4.26 11.04 -4.79
C CYS A 178 -5.00 12.37 -4.58
N GLY A 179 -4.56 13.46 -5.21
CA GLY A 179 -5.18 14.77 -5.05
C GLY A 179 -4.92 15.43 -3.70
N CYS A 180 -4.04 14.86 -2.89
CA CYS A 180 -3.74 15.34 -1.56
C CYS A 180 -2.72 16.51 -1.56
N GLY A 181 -2.69 17.31 -2.64
CA GLY A 181 -1.82 18.48 -2.84
C GLY A 181 -0.31 18.21 -3.00
N GLY A 182 0.42 19.23 -3.43
CA GLY A 182 1.89 19.29 -3.40
C GLY A 182 2.43 19.59 -1.99
N GLU A 183 3.75 19.75 -1.85
CA GLU A 183 4.39 20.06 -0.56
C GLU A 183 3.96 21.41 0.02
N ASP A 184 3.47 22.32 -0.82
CA ASP A 184 2.88 23.60 -0.43
C ASP A 184 1.42 23.50 0.04
N GLY A 185 0.88 22.27 0.12
CA GLY A 185 -0.49 21.99 0.53
C GLY A 185 -1.55 22.39 -0.49
N LYS A 186 -1.16 22.84 -1.70
CA LYS A 186 -2.12 23.23 -2.74
C LYS A 186 -2.46 22.05 -3.62
N ILE A 187 -3.74 21.90 -3.91
CA ILE A 187 -4.22 20.97 -4.93
C ILE A 187 -3.87 21.58 -6.28
N ASP A 188 -3.12 20.86 -7.10
CA ASP A 188 -2.92 21.25 -8.49
C ASP A 188 -4.24 21.05 -9.25
N GLU A 189 -4.94 22.14 -9.55
CA GLU A 189 -6.21 22.13 -10.27
C GLU A 189 -6.08 21.56 -11.70
N THR A 190 -4.87 21.49 -12.25
CA THR A 190 -4.60 20.89 -13.57
C THR A 190 -4.49 19.37 -13.50
N LEU A 191 -4.13 18.82 -12.34
CA LEU A 191 -4.21 17.41 -12.03
C LEU A 191 -5.67 17.08 -11.70
N LYS A 192 -6.45 16.76 -12.75
CA LYS A 192 -7.83 16.25 -12.61
C LYS A 192 -7.88 15.19 -11.49
N LEU A 193 -8.38 15.61 -10.33
CA LEU A 193 -8.59 14.79 -9.14
C LEU A 193 -9.22 13.44 -9.52
N ASN A 194 -8.61 12.34 -9.07
CA ASN A 194 -9.05 10.95 -9.30
C ASN A 194 -8.89 10.39 -10.73
N LYS A 195 -7.65 10.34 -11.25
CA LYS A 195 -7.34 9.38 -12.34
C LYS A 195 -7.17 7.93 -11.87
N VAL A 196 -6.96 7.71 -10.56
CA VAL A 196 -6.87 6.36 -10.01
C VAL A 196 -8.24 5.90 -9.52
N SER A 197 -9.03 5.33 -10.40
CA SER A 197 -10.11 4.46 -9.96
C SER A 197 -9.56 3.06 -9.76
N LEU A 198 -10.12 2.31 -8.80
CA LEU A 198 -9.89 0.86 -8.73
C LEU A 198 -10.15 0.20 -10.10
N GLN A 199 -11.07 0.74 -10.91
CA GLN A 199 -11.35 0.25 -12.27
C GLN A 199 -10.12 0.32 -13.18
N LYS A 200 -9.24 1.31 -13.03
CA LYS A 200 -7.99 1.42 -13.79
C LYS A 200 -6.98 0.35 -13.35
N GLU A 201 -6.87 0.07 -12.05
CA GLU A 201 -6.12 -1.10 -11.57
C GLU A 201 -6.69 -2.40 -12.13
N GLY A 202 -8.03 -2.49 -12.26
CA GLY A 202 -8.69 -3.64 -12.89
C GLY A 202 -8.30 -3.87 -14.35
N LYS A 203 -7.84 -2.83 -15.06
CA LYS A 203 -7.31 -2.98 -16.42
C LYS A 203 -5.84 -3.41 -16.44
N GLN A 204 -5.10 -3.09 -15.38
CA GLN A 204 -3.73 -3.58 -15.18
C GLN A 204 -3.72 -5.01 -14.63
N GLY A 205 -4.82 -5.44 -13.98
CA GLY A 205 -5.12 -6.82 -13.67
C GLY A 205 -4.27 -7.44 -12.56
N GLY A 206 -3.56 -6.62 -11.79
CA GLY A 206 -2.78 -7.04 -10.62
C GLY A 206 -3.60 -7.27 -9.38
#